data_AF-A0A1A7Y445-F1
#
_entry.id   AF-A0A1A7Y445-F1
#
_cell.length_a   1.000
_cell.length_b   1.000
_cell.length_c   1.000
_cell.angle_alpha   90.00
_cell.angle_beta   90.00
_cell.angle_gamma   90.00
#
_symmetry.space_group_name_H-M   'P 1'
#
loop_
_entity.id
_entity.type
_entity.pdbx_description
1 polymer ?
#
loop_
_entity_poly.entity_id
_entity_poly.type
_entity_poly.pdbx_seq_one_letter_code
_entity_poly.pdbx_strand_id
1 'polypeptide(L)'
;MDLHVIIEQIETGDQDVALSALQSFNREMSQCFMFNREEDQDRKHLGELVIGLLTRELQPSCLLACLETIRILSRDKYCLDPFISCSAMSILSRYAGIPIICPTLLAQSVLMEDQEDEKGPEKSRGFNRTVKEPCSALENSDQEVIVEALKSICNILLHNEMGQVRAAELQFIKGVAERLKQCYNPTWSHEVHFFDLRLTFLLTALRLDVRAQLAQELHGIRLLGNQLDAILGLCWPETLETARARFEGTAPEELPPLSREQTELAVEILKILFNITFATNKCKVGEEEAEEYRHLGAILRHCLLSHSDGEERTEEFHSHTVNLLGNLPLPCLDVLLMPKVQQGSTEYMGVNMDAVNMLLEFMETRLDRRHKLKETLLPSLSLLTESARIHRETRKFLRSKVLPPLRDVKSRPEVGNALRNKIVRLMTHIDTDVKDCAAEFLFVLCKESVPRFIKYTGYGNAAGLLAARGLLTGGRDSGIYSEDEESETEEYKEAKAHINPITGVVQDEQPNPMEGMTEEQKEYEAMKLINMFDKLSRTNVIRPMQLCMDGKMREMSKNNLDKQSHNSLFQSEEPADPDSEEDT
;
A
#
# COMPACT_ATOMS: atom_id res chain seq x y z
N MET A 1 -10.38 -6.07 -44.43
CA MET A 1 -9.88 -7.27 -45.14
C MET A 1 -10.89 -8.39 -44.99
N ASP A 2 -10.88 -9.38 -45.88
CA ASP A 2 -11.68 -10.59 -45.69
C ASP A 2 -10.81 -11.62 -44.94
N LEU A 3 -11.18 -11.92 -43.68
CA LEU A 3 -10.42 -12.84 -42.83
C LEU A 3 -10.39 -14.25 -43.46
N HIS A 4 -11.41 -14.62 -44.23
CA HIS A 4 -11.45 -15.90 -44.94
C HIS A 4 -10.33 -16.03 -45.97
N VAL A 5 -9.99 -14.96 -46.68
CA VAL A 5 -8.89 -14.98 -47.67
C VAL A 5 -7.54 -15.23 -46.98
N ILE A 6 -7.34 -14.65 -45.80
CA ILE A 6 -6.11 -14.88 -45.01
C ILE A 6 -6.04 -16.34 -44.53
N ILE A 7 -7.17 -16.87 -44.04
CA ILE A 7 -7.30 -18.26 -43.60
C ILE A 7 -6.98 -19.22 -44.75
N GLU A 8 -7.61 -19.05 -45.91
CA GLU A 8 -7.38 -19.88 -47.09
C GLU A 8 -5.90 -19.85 -47.51
N GLN A 9 -5.27 -18.68 -47.48
CA GLN A 9 -3.85 -18.51 -47.79
C GLN A 9 -2.94 -19.26 -46.82
N ILE A 10 -3.28 -19.30 -45.52
CA ILE A 10 -2.52 -20.03 -44.50
C ILE A 10 -2.73 -21.54 -44.61
N GLU A 11 -3.94 -21.98 -44.96
CA GLU A 11 -4.27 -23.40 -45.14
C GLU A 11 -3.49 -24.05 -46.29
N THR A 12 -3.05 -23.27 -47.29
CA THR A 12 -2.17 -23.77 -48.36
C THR A 12 -0.85 -24.36 -47.83
N GLY A 13 -0.42 -23.96 -46.63
CA GLY A 13 0.78 -24.45 -45.97
C GLY A 13 2.10 -23.92 -46.54
N ASP A 14 2.04 -23.02 -47.54
CA ASP A 14 3.20 -22.32 -48.08
C ASP A 14 3.62 -21.18 -47.14
N GLN A 15 4.88 -21.20 -46.70
CA GLN A 15 5.40 -20.23 -45.74
C GLN A 15 5.44 -18.81 -46.30
N ASP A 16 5.74 -18.63 -47.60
CA ASP A 16 5.88 -17.30 -48.21
C ASP A 16 4.50 -16.64 -48.39
N VAL A 17 3.51 -17.45 -48.78
CA VAL A 17 2.11 -17.02 -48.90
C VAL A 17 1.54 -16.67 -47.52
N ALA A 18 1.74 -17.54 -46.53
CA ALA A 18 1.32 -17.30 -45.15
C ALA A 18 1.99 -16.04 -44.57
N LEU A 19 3.29 -15.84 -44.79
CA LEU A 19 4.02 -14.66 -44.35
C LEU A 19 3.41 -13.37 -44.93
N SER A 20 3.17 -13.32 -46.24
CA SER A 20 2.61 -12.12 -46.87
C SER A 20 1.20 -11.82 -46.37
N ALA A 21 0.38 -12.85 -46.14
CA ALA A 21 -0.98 -12.72 -45.61
C ALA A 21 -0.95 -12.17 -44.16
N LEU A 22 -0.14 -12.78 -43.30
CA LEU A 22 0.00 -12.39 -41.89
C LEU A 22 0.58 -10.98 -41.73
N GLN A 23 1.57 -10.58 -42.55
CA GLN A 23 2.12 -9.22 -42.54
C GLN A 23 1.08 -8.17 -42.93
N SER A 24 0.23 -8.47 -43.93
CA SER A 24 -0.89 -7.60 -44.30
C SER A 24 -1.87 -7.45 -43.13
N PHE A 25 -2.21 -8.56 -42.47
CA PHE A 25 -3.09 -8.57 -41.31
C PHE A 25 -2.50 -7.78 -40.14
N ASN A 26 -1.25 -8.03 -39.79
CA ASN A 26 -0.57 -7.37 -38.67
C ASN A 26 -0.48 -5.86 -38.88
N ARG A 27 -0.21 -5.40 -40.11
CA ARG A 27 -0.13 -3.97 -40.42
C ARG A 27 -1.45 -3.27 -40.16
N GLU A 28 -2.57 -3.84 -40.62
CA GLU A 28 -3.91 -3.26 -40.44
C GLU A 28 -4.38 -3.35 -38.98
N MET A 29 -4.13 -4.47 -38.30
CA MET A 29 -4.68 -4.76 -36.98
C MET A 29 -3.73 -4.44 -35.81
N SER A 30 -2.54 -3.91 -36.07
CA SER A 30 -1.50 -3.62 -35.07
C SER A 30 -1.97 -2.74 -33.90
N GLN A 31 -2.83 -1.76 -34.17
CA GLN A 31 -3.42 -0.84 -33.17
C GLN A 31 -4.87 -1.17 -32.83
N CYS A 32 -5.38 -2.33 -33.26
CA CYS A 32 -6.74 -2.74 -32.96
C CYS A 32 -6.84 -3.31 -31.54
N PHE A 33 -7.80 -2.77 -30.77
CA PHE A 33 -8.17 -3.22 -29.42
C PHE A 33 -9.66 -3.58 -29.31
N MET A 34 -10.44 -3.36 -30.39
CA MET A 34 -11.88 -3.59 -30.45
C MET A 34 -12.20 -4.45 -31.67
N PHE A 35 -12.73 -5.64 -31.43
CA PHE A 35 -12.97 -6.62 -32.48
C PHE A 35 -14.47 -6.81 -32.75
N ASN A 36 -14.83 -7.08 -34.01
CA ASN A 36 -16.21 -7.38 -34.39
C ASN A 36 -16.58 -8.81 -33.95
N ARG A 37 -17.76 -8.97 -33.32
CA ARG A 37 -18.25 -10.26 -32.84
C ARG A 37 -18.63 -11.23 -33.96
N GLU A 38 -18.93 -10.73 -35.15
CA GLU A 38 -19.35 -11.57 -36.28
C GLU A 38 -18.23 -12.47 -36.79
N GLU A 39 -16.98 -12.02 -36.66
CA GLU A 39 -15.77 -12.73 -37.11
C GLU A 39 -15.09 -13.54 -35.98
N ASP A 40 -15.76 -13.77 -34.85
CA ASP A 40 -15.18 -14.47 -33.69
C ASP A 40 -14.69 -15.88 -34.07
N GLN A 41 -15.47 -16.62 -34.87
CA GLN A 41 -15.12 -17.98 -35.27
C GLN A 41 -13.92 -18.00 -36.22
N ASP A 42 -13.89 -17.08 -37.17
CA ASP A 42 -12.78 -16.99 -38.13
C ASP A 42 -11.49 -16.61 -37.42
N ARG A 43 -11.55 -15.70 -36.43
CA ARG A 43 -10.37 -15.36 -35.60
C ARG A 43 -9.88 -16.52 -34.76
N LYS A 44 -10.78 -17.35 -34.22
CA LYS A 44 -10.38 -18.57 -33.49
C LYS A 44 -9.69 -19.56 -34.43
N HIS A 45 -10.28 -19.81 -35.59
CA HIS A 45 -9.70 -20.70 -36.60
C HIS A 45 -8.33 -20.20 -37.07
N LEU A 46 -8.19 -18.90 -37.33
CA LEU A 46 -6.89 -18.28 -37.61
C LEU A 46 -5.88 -18.51 -36.47
N GLY A 47 -6.30 -18.36 -35.21
CA GLY A 47 -5.45 -18.64 -34.04
C GLY A 47 -4.96 -20.09 -33.98
N GLU A 48 -5.84 -21.06 -34.27
CA GLU A 48 -5.50 -22.49 -34.32
C GLU A 48 -4.47 -22.79 -35.43
N LEU A 49 -4.69 -22.23 -36.62
CA LEU A 49 -3.76 -22.38 -37.75
C LEU A 49 -2.38 -21.78 -37.44
N VAL A 50 -2.34 -20.59 -36.85
CA VAL A 50 -1.07 -19.92 -36.51
C VAL A 50 -0.31 -20.70 -35.42
N ILE A 51 -0.99 -21.22 -34.39
CA ILE A 51 -0.35 -22.11 -33.41
C ILE A 51 0.14 -23.40 -34.07
N GLY A 52 -0.62 -23.95 -35.00
CA GLY A 52 -0.22 -25.09 -35.82
C GLY A 52 1.06 -24.81 -36.62
N LEU A 53 1.19 -23.63 -37.23
CA LEU A 53 2.40 -23.21 -37.93
C LEU A 53 3.62 -23.14 -37.00
N LEU A 54 3.45 -22.64 -35.78
CA LEU A 54 4.52 -22.56 -34.77
C LEU A 54 5.03 -23.93 -34.28
N THR A 55 4.37 -25.04 -34.62
CA THR A 55 4.91 -26.38 -34.38
C THR A 55 5.94 -26.81 -35.43
N ARG A 56 5.98 -26.12 -36.59
CA ARG A 56 6.88 -26.41 -37.70
C ARG A 56 8.17 -25.59 -37.61
N GLU A 57 9.17 -25.97 -38.39
CA GLU A 57 10.36 -25.13 -38.62
C GLU A 57 9.99 -24.01 -39.59
N LEU A 58 9.96 -22.77 -39.10
CA LEU A 58 9.60 -21.57 -39.86
C LEU A 58 10.82 -20.68 -40.09
N GLN A 59 10.81 -19.93 -41.19
CA GLN A 59 11.73 -18.81 -41.38
C GLN A 59 11.56 -17.76 -40.27
N PRO A 60 12.61 -17.04 -39.85
CA PRO A 60 12.54 -16.05 -38.76
C PRO A 60 11.47 -14.97 -38.97
N SER A 61 11.31 -14.49 -40.21
CA SER A 61 10.29 -13.51 -40.59
C SER A 61 8.86 -14.05 -40.43
N CYS A 62 8.63 -15.30 -40.80
CA CYS A 62 7.35 -15.99 -40.65
C CYS A 62 7.03 -16.26 -39.17
N LEU A 63 8.04 -16.64 -38.39
CA LEU A 63 7.92 -16.81 -36.94
C LEU A 63 7.49 -15.50 -36.25
N LEU A 64 8.16 -14.39 -36.56
CA LEU A 64 7.82 -13.08 -35.99
C LEU A 64 6.39 -12.65 -36.38
N ALA A 65 6.03 -12.79 -37.67
CA ALA A 65 4.69 -12.48 -38.14
C ALA A 65 3.61 -13.31 -37.43
N CYS A 66 3.85 -14.61 -37.21
CA CYS A 66 2.95 -15.48 -36.46
C CYS A 66 2.75 -14.99 -35.01
N LEU A 67 3.84 -14.65 -34.31
CA LEU A 67 3.76 -14.19 -32.92
C LEU A 67 3.09 -12.82 -32.79
N GLU A 68 3.33 -11.90 -33.73
CA GLU A 68 2.60 -10.62 -33.81
C GLU A 68 1.10 -10.85 -34.02
N THR A 69 0.72 -11.80 -34.87
CA THR A 69 -0.68 -12.17 -35.09
C THR A 69 -1.30 -12.73 -33.82
N ILE A 70 -0.61 -13.64 -33.11
CA ILE A 70 -1.07 -14.15 -31.81
C ILE A 70 -1.19 -13.02 -30.79
N ARG A 71 -0.25 -12.07 -30.76
CA ARG A 71 -0.34 -10.89 -29.87
C ARG A 71 -1.58 -10.06 -30.16
N ILE A 72 -1.93 -9.87 -31.44
CA ILE A 72 -3.13 -9.12 -31.84
C ILE A 72 -4.38 -9.90 -31.43
N LEU A 73 -4.47 -11.18 -31.77
CA LEU A 73 -5.62 -12.04 -31.46
C LEU A 73 -5.82 -12.20 -29.95
N SER A 74 -4.74 -12.26 -29.17
CA SER A 74 -4.80 -12.38 -27.70
C SER A 74 -5.34 -11.13 -26.99
N ARG A 75 -5.50 -10.00 -27.67
CA ARG A 75 -6.21 -8.82 -27.13
C ARG A 75 -7.72 -9.04 -27.10
N ASP A 76 -8.24 -9.95 -27.91
CA ASP A 76 -9.65 -10.29 -27.93
C ASP A 76 -9.96 -11.35 -26.87
N LYS A 77 -10.61 -10.93 -25.79
CA LYS A 77 -11.00 -11.80 -24.67
C LYS A 77 -11.90 -12.98 -25.07
N TYR A 78 -12.58 -12.93 -26.22
CA TYR A 78 -13.47 -14.01 -26.67
C TYR A 78 -12.79 -15.02 -27.61
N CYS A 79 -11.59 -14.73 -28.11
CA CYS A 79 -10.87 -15.56 -29.08
C CYS A 79 -9.63 -16.26 -28.50
N LEU A 80 -9.59 -16.45 -27.18
CA LEU A 80 -8.42 -17.01 -26.48
C LEU A 80 -8.36 -18.54 -26.47
N ASP A 81 -9.45 -19.23 -26.81
CA ASP A 81 -9.56 -20.69 -26.77
C ASP A 81 -8.40 -21.43 -27.48
N PRO A 82 -7.88 -20.99 -28.65
CA PRO A 82 -6.76 -21.65 -29.32
C PRO A 82 -5.44 -21.60 -28.53
N PHE A 83 -5.28 -20.59 -27.68
CA PHE A 83 -4.00 -20.27 -27.02
C PHE A 83 -3.89 -20.81 -25.59
N ILE A 84 -4.99 -21.28 -24.99
CA ILE A 84 -5.05 -21.70 -23.58
C ILE A 84 -4.79 -23.21 -23.35
N SER A 85 -4.42 -23.95 -24.40
CA SER A 85 -4.02 -25.35 -24.26
C SER A 85 -2.61 -25.48 -23.66
N CYS A 86 -2.31 -26.60 -22.97
CA CYS A 86 -0.97 -26.86 -22.43
C CYS A 86 0.10 -26.84 -23.53
N SER A 87 -0.20 -27.39 -24.71
CA SER A 87 0.71 -27.40 -25.86
C SER A 87 0.95 -25.99 -26.39
N ALA A 88 -0.09 -25.19 -26.60
CA ALA A 88 0.05 -23.81 -27.07
C ALA A 88 0.89 -22.97 -26.10
N MET A 89 0.60 -23.04 -24.80
CA MET A 89 1.36 -22.32 -23.77
C MET A 89 2.82 -22.79 -23.70
N SER A 90 3.08 -24.09 -23.87
CA SER A 90 4.44 -24.64 -23.94
C SER A 90 5.21 -24.20 -25.18
N ILE A 91 4.53 -24.04 -26.33
CA ILE A 91 5.15 -23.52 -27.56
C ILE A 91 5.52 -22.05 -27.36
N LEU A 92 4.60 -21.24 -26.81
CA LEU A 92 4.85 -19.84 -26.53
C LEU A 92 5.97 -19.66 -25.49
N SER A 93 6.03 -20.48 -24.45
CA SER A 93 7.12 -20.41 -23.46
C SER A 93 8.48 -20.74 -24.05
N ARG A 94 8.54 -21.70 -24.98
CA ARG A 94 9.76 -22.05 -25.73
C ARG A 94 10.27 -20.86 -26.55
N TYR A 95 9.39 -20.17 -27.28
CA TYR A 95 9.77 -18.98 -28.04
C TYR A 95 10.08 -17.77 -27.15
N ALA A 96 9.42 -17.68 -26.00
CA ALA A 96 9.77 -16.70 -24.98
C ALA A 96 11.08 -17.03 -24.24
N GLY A 97 11.72 -18.18 -24.48
CA GLY A 97 12.94 -18.58 -23.78
C GLY A 97 12.75 -18.81 -22.28
N ILE A 98 11.54 -19.17 -21.85
CA ILE A 98 11.23 -19.49 -20.44
C ILE A 98 11.31 -21.01 -20.27
N PRO A 99 12.25 -21.54 -19.44
CA PRO A 99 12.29 -22.97 -19.18
C PRO A 99 11.03 -23.37 -18.39
N ILE A 100 10.39 -24.45 -18.83
CA ILE A 100 9.18 -24.99 -18.20
C ILE A 100 9.48 -26.35 -17.57
N ILE A 101 8.78 -26.66 -16.48
CA ILE A 101 8.83 -27.98 -15.84
C ILE A 101 7.45 -28.58 -15.97
N CYS A 102 7.31 -29.62 -16.79
CA CYS A 102 6.05 -30.31 -16.99
C CYS A 102 6.09 -31.68 -16.29
N PRO A 103 5.33 -31.90 -15.20
CA PRO A 103 5.28 -33.19 -14.51
C PRO A 103 4.81 -34.34 -15.40
N THR A 104 3.95 -34.05 -16.39
CA THR A 104 3.32 -35.04 -17.26
C THR A 104 4.21 -35.54 -18.39
N LEU A 105 5.19 -34.75 -18.85
CA LEU A 105 6.16 -35.16 -19.88
C LEU A 105 7.25 -36.09 -19.32
N LEU A 106 7.55 -36.00 -18.01
CA LEU A 106 8.48 -36.89 -17.32
C LEU A 106 7.92 -38.32 -17.14
N ALA A 107 6.59 -38.50 -17.19
CA ALA A 107 5.97 -39.82 -17.05
C ALA A 107 6.00 -40.65 -18.35
N GLN A 108 6.11 -40.01 -19.52
CA GLN A 108 6.13 -40.70 -20.81
C GLN A 108 7.50 -41.27 -21.17
N SER A 109 8.58 -40.79 -20.55
CA SER A 109 9.94 -41.34 -20.76
C SER A 109 10.22 -42.61 -19.96
N VAL A 110 9.38 -42.96 -18.97
CA VAL A 110 9.62 -44.10 -18.05
C VAL A 110 8.89 -45.39 -18.48
N LEU A 111 7.95 -45.33 -19.44
CA LEU A 111 7.08 -46.47 -19.78
C LEU A 111 7.52 -47.30 -21.00
N MET A 112 8.75 -47.12 -21.52
CA MET A 112 9.25 -47.88 -22.70
C MET A 112 10.55 -48.66 -22.48
N GLU A 113 11.03 -48.81 -21.25
CA GLU A 113 12.19 -49.65 -20.94
C GLU A 113 11.81 -50.73 -19.93
N ASP A 114 11.03 -51.74 -20.36
CA ASP A 114 10.89 -52.99 -19.61
C ASP A 114 10.58 -54.15 -20.56
N GLN A 115 11.60 -54.63 -21.26
CA GLN A 115 11.71 -56.01 -21.75
C GLN A 115 13.13 -56.28 -22.26
N GLU A 116 13.95 -56.96 -21.43
CA GLU A 116 14.70 -58.20 -21.73
C GLU A 116 15.95 -58.40 -20.84
N ASP A 117 15.86 -59.49 -20.06
CA ASP A 117 16.85 -60.52 -19.70
C ASP A 117 18.11 -60.30 -18.83
N GLU A 118 18.20 -61.23 -17.86
CA GLU A 118 19.26 -61.50 -16.89
C GLU A 118 20.62 -61.89 -17.52
N LYS A 119 21.72 -61.37 -16.95
CA LYS A 119 22.84 -62.14 -16.35
C LYS A 119 24.01 -61.27 -15.85
N GLY A 120 24.31 -61.40 -14.55
CA GLY A 120 25.67 -61.53 -13.98
C GLY A 120 26.58 -60.28 -13.87
N PRO A 121 27.36 -60.10 -12.77
CA PRO A 121 27.94 -58.81 -12.40
C PRO A 121 29.44 -58.69 -12.72
N GLU A 122 29.92 -57.52 -13.18
CA GLU A 122 31.29 -57.05 -12.91
C GLU A 122 31.52 -55.57 -13.26
N LYS A 123 32.56 -55.00 -12.64
CA LYS A 123 32.77 -53.58 -12.34
C LYS A 123 33.27 -52.72 -13.52
N SER A 124 32.88 -51.44 -13.45
CA SER A 124 33.63 -50.23 -13.85
C SER A 124 34.16 -50.10 -15.28
N ARG A 125 33.48 -49.31 -16.11
CA ARG A 125 34.06 -48.20 -16.91
C ARG A 125 32.95 -47.45 -17.65
N GLY A 126 33.09 -46.13 -17.72
CA GLY A 126 32.05 -45.20 -18.14
C GLY A 126 31.50 -45.40 -19.54
N PHE A 127 30.25 -44.99 -19.69
CA PHE A 127 29.66 -44.58 -20.95
C PHE A 127 28.78 -43.37 -20.67
N ASN A 128 29.35 -42.18 -20.88
CA ASN A 128 28.58 -40.96 -21.12
C ASN A 128 27.76 -41.20 -22.39
N ARG A 129 26.50 -41.61 -22.25
CA ARG A 129 25.48 -41.38 -23.27
C ARG A 129 24.60 -40.27 -22.75
N THR A 130 25.09 -39.05 -22.94
CA THR A 130 24.26 -37.88 -23.05
C THR A 130 23.22 -38.17 -24.12
N VAL A 131 21.97 -38.36 -23.71
CA VAL A 131 20.84 -38.15 -24.60
C VAL A 131 20.99 -36.69 -25.03
N LYS A 132 21.33 -36.48 -26.30
CA LYS A 132 21.28 -35.17 -26.95
C LYS A 132 19.83 -34.72 -26.88
N GLU A 133 19.45 -34.02 -25.82
CA GLU A 133 18.48 -32.95 -25.94
C GLU A 133 18.93 -32.08 -27.11
N PRO A 134 18.05 -31.57 -27.98
CA PRO A 134 18.40 -30.51 -28.90
C PRO A 134 18.56 -29.19 -28.12
N CYS A 135 19.36 -29.20 -27.06
CA CYS A 135 19.85 -28.04 -26.33
C CYS A 135 21.14 -27.54 -27.02
N SER A 136 21.00 -26.99 -28.22
CA SER A 136 22.06 -26.20 -28.86
C SER A 136 21.56 -25.22 -29.93
N ALA A 137 20.26 -24.87 -29.94
CA ALA A 137 19.69 -23.96 -30.94
C ALA A 137 19.26 -22.59 -30.37
N LEU A 138 19.35 -22.37 -29.05
CA LEU A 138 18.82 -21.16 -28.41
C LEU A 138 19.89 -20.13 -28.01
N GLU A 139 21.11 -20.24 -28.54
CA GLU A 139 22.17 -19.27 -28.23
C GLU A 139 22.02 -17.94 -28.99
N ASN A 140 21.11 -17.84 -29.97
CA ASN A 140 20.79 -16.60 -30.69
C ASN A 140 19.31 -16.57 -31.15
N SER A 141 18.35 -16.67 -30.23
CA SER A 141 16.96 -16.32 -30.58
C SER A 141 16.85 -14.80 -30.69
N ASP A 142 16.36 -14.28 -31.83
CA ASP A 142 16.12 -12.86 -32.05
C ASP A 142 15.27 -12.29 -30.90
N GLN A 143 15.76 -11.24 -30.23
CA GLN A 143 15.10 -10.66 -29.06
C GLN A 143 13.66 -10.20 -29.37
N GLU A 144 13.39 -9.82 -30.62
CA GLU A 144 12.06 -9.45 -31.10
C GLU A 144 11.05 -10.61 -30.96
N VAL A 145 11.47 -11.84 -31.30
CA VAL A 145 10.65 -13.05 -31.17
C VAL A 145 10.28 -13.30 -29.71
N ILE A 146 11.25 -13.14 -28.81
CA ILE A 146 11.06 -13.32 -27.37
C ILE A 146 10.03 -12.31 -26.85
N VAL A 147 10.21 -11.04 -27.19
CA VAL A 147 9.32 -9.95 -26.76
C VAL A 147 7.89 -10.17 -27.24
N GLU A 148 7.70 -10.56 -28.51
CA GLU A 148 6.36 -10.80 -29.06
C GLU A 148 5.69 -12.03 -28.42
N ALA A 149 6.45 -13.08 -28.10
CA ALA A 149 5.95 -14.21 -27.33
C ALA A 149 5.55 -13.81 -25.90
N LEU A 150 6.38 -13.02 -25.20
CA LEU A 150 6.07 -12.53 -23.85
C LEU A 150 4.83 -11.63 -23.81
N LYS A 151 4.70 -10.71 -24.77
CA LYS A 151 3.50 -9.86 -24.93
C LYS A 151 2.25 -10.72 -25.13
N SER A 152 2.33 -11.75 -25.96
CA SER A 152 1.23 -12.68 -26.21
C SER A 152 0.82 -13.43 -24.93
N ILE A 153 1.79 -13.97 -24.19
CA ILE A 153 1.54 -14.66 -22.90
C ILE A 153 0.90 -13.68 -21.90
N CYS A 154 1.40 -12.45 -21.78
CA CYS A 154 0.85 -11.44 -20.88
C CYS A 154 -0.63 -11.15 -21.18
N ASN A 155 -0.99 -11.00 -22.46
CA ASN A 155 -2.38 -10.77 -22.88
C ASN A 155 -3.29 -11.96 -22.51
N ILE A 156 -2.84 -13.19 -22.79
CA ILE A 156 -3.59 -14.41 -22.47
C ILE A 156 -3.86 -14.50 -20.96
N LEU A 157 -2.84 -14.26 -20.13
CA LEU A 157 -2.97 -14.32 -18.67
C LEU A 157 -3.87 -13.22 -18.11
N LEU A 158 -3.82 -12.02 -18.67
CA LEU A 158 -4.64 -10.90 -18.22
C LEU A 158 -6.14 -11.15 -18.43
N HIS A 159 -6.52 -11.87 -19.49
CA HIS A 159 -7.90 -12.00 -19.91
C HIS A 159 -8.54 -13.36 -19.62
N ASN A 160 -7.77 -14.42 -19.37
CA ASN A 160 -8.30 -15.77 -19.24
C ASN A 160 -7.76 -16.54 -18.01
N GLU A 161 -8.67 -16.96 -17.13
CA GLU A 161 -8.35 -17.73 -15.91
C GLU A 161 -7.78 -19.13 -16.21
N MET A 162 -8.24 -19.80 -17.26
CA MET A 162 -7.72 -21.12 -17.65
C MET A 162 -6.26 -21.02 -18.12
N GLY A 163 -5.91 -19.94 -18.84
CA GLY A 163 -4.53 -19.63 -19.20
C GLY A 163 -3.63 -19.45 -17.97
N GLN A 164 -4.14 -18.82 -16.90
CA GLN A 164 -3.43 -18.68 -15.63
C GLN A 164 -3.18 -20.02 -14.94
N VAL A 165 -4.17 -20.92 -14.95
CA VAL A 165 -4.02 -22.29 -14.43
C VAL A 165 -2.95 -23.05 -15.21
N ARG A 166 -2.97 -22.99 -16.55
CA ARG A 166 -1.95 -23.65 -17.38
C ARG A 166 -0.54 -23.10 -17.15
N ALA A 167 -0.39 -21.78 -17.00
CA ALA A 167 0.91 -21.19 -16.70
C ALA A 167 1.46 -21.62 -15.32
N ALA A 168 0.59 -21.79 -14.33
CA ALA A 168 0.96 -22.33 -13.02
C ALA A 168 1.35 -23.82 -13.10
N GLU A 169 0.58 -24.64 -13.84
CA GLU A 169 0.90 -26.06 -14.08
C GLU A 169 2.27 -26.25 -14.77
N LEU A 170 2.58 -25.39 -15.74
CA LEU A 170 3.87 -25.39 -16.47
C LEU A 170 5.01 -24.72 -15.70
N GLN A 171 4.75 -24.24 -14.48
CA GLN A 171 5.72 -23.60 -13.58
C GLN A 171 6.43 -22.39 -14.21
N PHE A 172 5.71 -21.55 -14.97
CA PHE A 172 6.29 -20.37 -15.63
C PHE A 172 7.08 -19.47 -14.68
N ILE A 173 6.62 -19.34 -13.43
CA ILE A 173 7.29 -18.50 -12.42
C ILE A 173 8.71 -18.95 -12.11
N LYS A 174 8.98 -20.27 -12.11
CA LYS A 174 10.33 -20.81 -11.86
C LYS A 174 11.26 -20.44 -13.00
N GLY A 175 10.81 -20.64 -14.24
CA GLY A 175 11.62 -20.31 -15.39
C GLY A 175 11.88 -18.82 -15.55
N VAL A 176 10.88 -17.98 -15.31
CA VAL A 176 11.07 -16.52 -15.32
C VAL A 176 12.00 -16.08 -14.18
N ALA A 177 11.88 -16.65 -12.98
CA ALA A 177 12.78 -16.34 -11.88
C ALA A 177 14.24 -16.77 -12.14
N GLU A 178 14.46 -17.92 -12.81
CA GLU A 178 15.79 -18.34 -13.25
C GLU A 178 16.38 -17.38 -14.28
N ARG A 179 15.57 -16.90 -15.22
CA ARG A 179 16.01 -15.88 -16.18
C ARG A 179 16.32 -14.55 -15.50
N LEU A 180 15.47 -14.09 -14.58
CA LEU A 180 15.71 -12.88 -13.79
C LEU A 180 17.01 -12.97 -12.97
N LYS A 181 17.40 -14.16 -12.48
CA LYS A 181 18.72 -14.36 -11.84
C LYS A 181 19.89 -14.14 -12.80
N GLN A 182 19.70 -14.35 -14.10
CA GLN A 182 20.71 -14.21 -15.15
C GLN A 182 20.72 -12.82 -15.81
N CYS A 183 19.73 -11.97 -15.53
CA CYS A 183 19.57 -10.63 -16.12
C CYS A 183 20.68 -9.63 -15.76
N TYR A 184 21.67 -10.01 -14.94
CA TYR A 184 22.90 -9.22 -14.75
C TYR A 184 23.80 -9.18 -15.99
N ASN A 185 23.55 -10.05 -16.97
CA ASN A 185 24.30 -10.07 -18.22
C ASN A 185 23.78 -8.96 -19.17
N PRO A 186 24.65 -8.12 -19.74
CA PRO A 186 24.29 -7.01 -20.65
C PRO A 186 23.75 -7.46 -22.02
N THR A 187 23.37 -8.74 -22.14
CA THR A 187 22.93 -9.38 -23.37
C THR A 187 21.45 -9.20 -23.66
N TRP A 188 20.64 -8.75 -22.69
CA TRP A 188 19.19 -8.61 -22.82
C TRP A 188 18.78 -7.15 -23.04
N SER A 189 17.81 -6.91 -23.93
CA SER A 189 17.23 -5.58 -24.12
C SER A 189 16.31 -5.18 -22.98
N HIS A 190 16.08 -3.87 -22.84
CA HIS A 190 15.13 -3.30 -21.89
C HIS A 190 13.73 -3.92 -22.03
N GLU A 191 13.24 -4.10 -23.26
CA GLU A 191 11.91 -4.65 -23.50
C GLU A 191 11.74 -6.08 -22.97
N VAL A 192 12.73 -6.95 -23.17
CA VAL A 192 12.68 -8.33 -22.64
C VAL A 192 12.57 -8.27 -21.12
N HIS A 193 13.44 -7.50 -20.46
CA HIS A 193 13.42 -7.38 -19.00
C HIS A 193 12.09 -6.79 -18.49
N PHE A 194 11.55 -5.78 -19.17
CA PHE A 194 10.26 -5.19 -18.80
C PHE A 194 9.12 -6.21 -18.90
N PHE A 195 9.05 -6.98 -19.99
CA PHE A 195 7.99 -7.97 -20.15
C PHE A 195 8.17 -9.20 -19.23
N ASP A 196 9.38 -9.54 -18.83
CA ASP A 196 9.63 -10.56 -17.81
C ASP A 196 9.09 -10.15 -16.44
N LEU A 197 9.34 -8.91 -16.05
CA LEU A 197 8.78 -8.32 -14.84
C LEU A 197 7.26 -8.19 -14.94
N ARG A 198 6.73 -7.73 -16.08
CA ARG A 198 5.29 -7.63 -16.29
C ARG A 198 4.59 -8.99 -16.22
N LEU A 199 5.19 -10.02 -16.79
CA LEU A 199 4.71 -11.40 -16.70
C LEU A 199 4.71 -11.87 -15.24
N THR A 200 5.79 -11.63 -14.51
CA THR A 200 5.91 -11.95 -13.08
C THR A 200 4.86 -11.22 -12.24
N PHE A 201 4.60 -9.94 -12.54
CA PHE A 201 3.55 -9.15 -11.91
C PHE A 201 2.17 -9.76 -12.15
N LEU A 202 1.82 -10.10 -13.39
CA LEU A 202 0.53 -10.70 -13.71
C LEU A 202 0.34 -12.04 -13.01
N LEU A 203 1.35 -12.91 -13.04
CA LEU A 203 1.32 -14.20 -12.38
C LEU A 203 1.11 -14.06 -10.85
N THR A 204 1.82 -13.15 -10.20
CA THR A 204 1.71 -12.93 -8.74
C THR A 204 0.46 -12.15 -8.32
N ALA A 205 -0.06 -11.29 -9.19
CA ALA A 205 -1.28 -10.53 -8.96
C ALA A 205 -2.52 -11.43 -9.02
N LEU A 206 -2.58 -12.31 -10.03
CA LEU A 206 -3.76 -13.12 -10.35
C LEU A 206 -3.83 -14.44 -9.56
N ARG A 207 -2.69 -15.01 -9.17
CA ARG A 207 -2.60 -16.34 -8.54
C ARG A 207 -1.90 -16.29 -7.17
N LEU A 208 -2.61 -16.72 -6.13
CA LEU A 208 -2.11 -16.72 -4.74
C LEU A 208 -1.06 -17.81 -4.48
N ASP A 209 -1.18 -18.98 -5.12
CA ASP A 209 -0.21 -20.07 -5.03
C ASP A 209 1.12 -19.70 -5.69
N VAL A 210 1.08 -19.07 -6.87
CA VAL A 210 2.28 -18.58 -7.56
C VAL A 210 2.96 -17.46 -6.76
N ARG A 211 2.17 -16.60 -6.12
CA ARG A 211 2.68 -15.59 -5.19
C ARG A 211 3.41 -16.21 -4.00
N ALA A 212 2.82 -17.22 -3.35
CA ALA A 212 3.45 -17.92 -2.24
C ALA A 212 4.72 -18.64 -2.68
N GLN A 213 4.70 -19.28 -3.85
CA GLN A 213 5.85 -19.93 -4.46
C GLN A 213 7.00 -18.95 -4.73
N LEU A 214 6.71 -17.78 -5.32
CA LEU A 214 7.75 -16.76 -5.54
C LEU A 214 8.31 -16.23 -4.21
N ALA A 215 7.46 -15.99 -3.23
CA ALA A 215 7.86 -15.46 -1.93
C ALA A 215 8.74 -16.45 -1.14
N GLN A 216 8.31 -17.71 -1.03
CA GLN A 216 8.90 -18.70 -0.13
C GLN A 216 9.93 -19.62 -0.82
N GLU A 217 9.58 -20.22 -1.97
CA GLU A 217 10.46 -21.21 -2.64
C GLU A 217 11.60 -20.53 -3.42
N LEU A 218 11.31 -19.39 -4.03
CA LEU A 218 12.24 -18.72 -4.96
C LEU A 218 12.99 -17.53 -4.33
N HIS A 219 12.78 -17.28 -3.03
CA HIS A 219 13.35 -16.14 -2.30
C HIS A 219 13.13 -14.81 -3.05
N GLY A 220 11.89 -14.57 -3.47
CA GLY A 220 11.52 -13.46 -4.36
C GLY A 220 11.89 -12.08 -3.84
N ILE A 221 11.88 -11.87 -2.51
CA ILE A 221 12.27 -10.60 -1.89
C ILE A 221 13.74 -10.29 -2.19
N ARG A 222 14.64 -11.24 -1.90
CA ARG A 222 16.06 -11.11 -2.19
C ARG A 222 16.35 -11.02 -3.68
N LEU A 223 15.70 -11.84 -4.50
CA LEU A 223 15.88 -11.82 -5.95
C LEU A 223 15.52 -10.45 -6.55
N LEU A 224 14.32 -9.95 -6.25
CA LEU A 224 13.81 -8.69 -6.78
C LEU A 224 14.49 -7.48 -6.13
N GLY A 225 14.86 -7.58 -4.85
CA GLY A 225 15.67 -6.57 -4.14
C GLY A 225 17.01 -6.36 -4.84
N ASN A 226 17.74 -7.44 -5.14
CA ASN A 226 19.02 -7.35 -5.85
C ASN A 226 18.87 -6.86 -7.30
N GLN A 227 17.73 -7.10 -7.95
CA GLN A 227 17.43 -6.54 -9.28
C GLN A 227 17.16 -5.04 -9.20
N LEU A 228 16.39 -4.59 -8.19
CA LEU A 228 16.13 -3.18 -7.94
C LEU A 228 17.43 -2.42 -7.61
N ASP A 229 18.28 -3.03 -6.78
CA ASP A 229 19.63 -2.54 -6.44
C ASP A 229 20.48 -2.29 -7.70
N ALA A 230 20.50 -3.26 -8.62
CA ALA A 230 21.24 -3.18 -9.87
C ALA A 230 20.66 -2.15 -10.85
N ILE A 231 19.34 -2.05 -11.00
CA ILE A 231 18.68 -1.09 -11.89
C ILE A 231 18.94 0.35 -11.45
N LEU A 232 18.91 0.59 -10.14
CA LEU A 232 19.20 1.89 -9.54
C LEU A 232 20.71 2.19 -9.50
N GLY A 233 21.56 1.19 -9.76
CA GLY A 233 23.01 1.32 -9.80
C GLY A 233 23.58 1.69 -8.43
N LEU A 234 23.07 1.09 -7.36
CA LEU A 234 23.49 1.45 -6.01
C LEU A 234 24.85 0.84 -5.65
N CYS A 235 25.54 1.52 -4.74
CA CYS A 235 26.66 1.02 -3.99
C CYS A 235 26.35 1.11 -2.49
N TRP A 236 27.04 0.28 -1.71
CA TRP A 236 26.80 0.12 -0.27
C TRP A 236 28.06 0.50 0.51
N PRO A 237 28.30 1.80 0.80
CA PRO A 237 29.47 2.26 1.52
C PRO A 237 29.52 1.75 2.97
N GLU A 238 28.35 1.67 3.63
CA GLU A 238 28.18 1.15 4.98
C GLU A 238 26.94 0.24 5.05
N THR A 239 26.80 -0.52 6.14
CA THR A 239 25.66 -1.42 6.35
C THR A 239 24.35 -0.61 6.35
N LEU A 240 23.46 -0.91 5.41
CA LEU A 240 22.15 -0.25 5.24
C LEU A 240 22.24 1.25 4.86
N GLU A 241 23.40 1.72 4.41
CA GLU A 241 23.59 3.00 3.73
C GLU A 241 23.77 2.76 2.22
N THR A 242 22.99 3.49 1.43
CA THR A 242 22.89 3.31 -0.03
C THR A 242 23.24 4.62 -0.71
N ALA A 243 24.14 4.58 -1.69
CA ALA A 243 24.42 5.69 -2.59
C ALA A 243 24.35 5.20 -4.04
N ARG A 244 24.27 6.09 -5.03
CA ARG A 244 24.45 5.67 -6.42
C ARG A 244 25.93 5.55 -6.72
N ALA A 245 26.32 4.49 -7.41
CA ALA A 245 27.69 4.29 -7.85
C ALA A 245 28.16 5.51 -8.66
N ARG A 246 29.36 6.01 -8.36
CA ARG A 246 29.98 7.24 -8.94
C ARG A 246 29.46 8.57 -8.38
N PHE A 247 28.50 8.56 -7.47
CA PHE A 247 28.00 9.74 -6.76
C PHE A 247 28.12 9.57 -5.24
N GLU A 248 29.16 8.87 -4.79
CA GLU A 248 29.40 8.66 -3.37
C GLU A 248 29.61 10.01 -2.65
N GLY A 249 28.71 10.37 -1.74
CA GLY A 249 28.77 11.62 -0.97
C GLY A 249 28.12 12.84 -1.63
N THR A 250 27.44 12.68 -2.77
CA THR A 250 26.59 13.72 -3.36
C THR A 250 25.24 13.76 -2.64
N ALA A 251 24.72 14.97 -2.36
CA ALA A 251 23.41 15.12 -1.73
C ALA A 251 22.30 14.56 -2.64
N PRO A 252 21.22 13.96 -2.08
CA PRO A 252 20.14 13.37 -2.88
C PRO A 252 19.51 14.34 -3.90
N GLU A 253 19.43 15.62 -3.55
CA GLU A 253 18.88 16.70 -4.39
C GLU A 253 19.75 17.03 -5.62
N GLU A 254 21.04 16.70 -5.58
CA GLU A 254 22.01 16.95 -6.66
C GLU A 254 22.21 15.72 -7.55
N LEU A 255 21.58 14.59 -7.22
CA LEU A 255 21.65 13.38 -8.04
C LEU A 255 20.87 13.56 -9.35
N PRO A 256 21.41 13.07 -10.48
CA PRO A 256 20.67 13.09 -11.73
C PRO A 256 19.37 12.28 -11.61
N PRO A 257 18.28 12.70 -12.27
CA PRO A 257 17.03 11.94 -12.25
C PRO A 257 17.22 10.56 -12.88
N LEU A 258 16.45 9.58 -12.42
CA LEU A 258 16.41 8.25 -12.99
C LEU A 258 15.91 8.31 -14.44
N SER A 259 16.50 7.49 -15.31
CA SER A 259 16.02 7.39 -16.68
C SER A 259 14.60 6.83 -16.72
N ARG A 260 13.89 7.09 -17.83
CA ARG A 260 12.56 6.54 -18.05
C ARG A 260 12.54 5.02 -17.97
N GLU A 261 13.49 4.38 -18.64
CA GLU A 261 13.64 2.93 -18.68
C GLU A 261 13.88 2.33 -17.29
N GLN A 262 14.77 2.96 -16.50
CA GLN A 262 15.05 2.54 -15.12
C GLN A 262 13.80 2.68 -14.23
N THR A 263 13.07 3.79 -14.37
CA THR A 263 11.85 4.03 -13.59
C THR A 263 10.77 3.01 -13.92
N GLU A 264 10.56 2.68 -15.20
CA GLU A 264 9.57 1.69 -15.64
C GLU A 264 9.89 0.30 -15.07
N LEU A 265 11.15 -0.16 -15.14
CA LEU A 265 11.56 -1.45 -14.56
C LEU A 265 11.44 -1.46 -13.03
N ALA A 266 11.89 -0.38 -12.37
CA ALA A 266 11.81 -0.27 -10.91
C ALA A 266 10.37 -0.32 -10.42
N VAL A 267 9.45 0.40 -11.08
CA VAL A 267 8.01 0.38 -10.76
C VAL A 267 7.42 -1.03 -10.91
N GLU A 268 7.77 -1.78 -11.95
CA GLU A 268 7.32 -3.17 -12.09
C GLU A 268 7.82 -4.06 -10.97
N ILE A 269 9.09 -3.93 -10.58
CA ILE A 269 9.65 -4.66 -9.43
C ILE A 269 8.91 -4.30 -8.14
N LEU A 270 8.66 -3.01 -7.87
CA LEU A 270 7.93 -2.55 -6.69
C LEU A 270 6.52 -3.14 -6.64
N LYS A 271 5.82 -3.25 -7.78
CA LYS A 271 4.49 -3.89 -7.85
C LYS A 271 4.55 -5.38 -7.53
N ILE A 272 5.55 -6.11 -8.02
CA ILE A 272 5.72 -7.54 -7.70
C ILE A 272 6.06 -7.73 -6.22
N LEU A 273 7.01 -6.93 -5.70
CA LEU A 273 7.38 -6.91 -4.29
C LEU A 273 6.17 -6.62 -3.40
N PHE A 274 5.32 -5.67 -3.79
CA PHE A 274 4.07 -5.37 -3.08
C PHE A 274 3.16 -6.59 -3.02
N ASN A 275 2.96 -7.30 -4.14
CA ASN A 275 2.13 -8.49 -4.19
C ASN A 275 2.62 -9.59 -3.25
N ILE A 276 3.92 -9.89 -3.23
CA ILE A 276 4.49 -10.97 -2.41
C ILE A 276 4.56 -10.62 -0.92
N THR A 277 4.73 -9.34 -0.57
CA THR A 277 4.84 -8.85 0.82
C THR A 277 3.49 -8.53 1.47
N PHE A 278 2.41 -8.43 0.69
CA PHE A 278 1.09 -8.07 1.22
C PHE A 278 0.59 -9.00 2.33
N ALA A 279 0.91 -10.30 2.25
CA ALA A 279 0.45 -11.30 3.22
C ALA A 279 1.34 -11.42 4.47
N THR A 280 2.58 -10.92 4.42
CA THR A 280 3.58 -11.09 5.50
C THR A 280 3.45 -10.07 6.62
N ASN A 281 2.70 -8.98 6.41
CA ASN A 281 2.58 -7.83 7.32
C ASN A 281 1.98 -8.15 8.72
N LYS A 282 1.56 -9.40 8.96
CA LYS A 282 0.97 -9.87 10.23
C LYS A 282 1.77 -10.98 10.92
N CYS A 283 2.88 -11.44 10.36
CA CYS A 283 3.68 -12.51 10.93
C CYS A 283 4.91 -11.96 11.65
N LYS A 284 5.27 -12.60 12.77
CA LYS A 284 6.61 -12.43 13.36
C LYS A 284 7.61 -12.98 12.37
N VAL A 285 8.48 -12.11 11.90
CA VAL A 285 9.51 -12.42 10.90
C VAL A 285 10.74 -12.98 11.61
N GLY A 286 11.39 -13.98 11.00
CA GLY A 286 12.66 -14.53 11.50
C GLY A 286 13.80 -13.50 11.41
N GLU A 287 14.94 -13.78 12.04
CA GLU A 287 16.09 -12.86 11.99
C GLU A 287 16.65 -12.69 10.57
N GLU A 288 16.76 -13.78 9.81
CA GLU A 288 17.24 -13.77 8.41
C GLU A 288 16.32 -12.97 7.49
N GLU A 289 15.01 -13.24 7.55
CA GLU A 289 14.00 -12.51 6.78
C GLU A 289 13.97 -11.01 7.18
N ALA A 290 14.16 -10.69 8.46
CA ALA A 290 14.21 -9.31 8.91
C ALA A 290 15.43 -8.56 8.35
N GLU A 291 16.57 -9.23 8.14
CA GLU A 291 17.73 -8.66 7.44
C GLU A 291 17.41 -8.37 5.97
N GLU A 292 16.73 -9.28 5.27
CA GLU A 292 16.29 -9.06 3.89
C GLU A 292 15.32 -7.86 3.78
N TYR A 293 14.37 -7.74 4.71
CA TYR A 293 13.46 -6.59 4.75
C TYR A 293 14.17 -5.28 5.09
N ARG A 294 15.20 -5.30 5.95
CA ARG A 294 16.02 -4.11 6.23
C ARG A 294 16.82 -3.69 5.00
N HIS A 295 17.42 -4.64 4.30
CA HIS A 295 18.13 -4.37 3.05
C HIS A 295 17.17 -3.76 2.01
N LEU A 296 15.99 -4.34 1.83
CA LEU A 296 14.95 -3.77 0.98
C LEU A 296 14.52 -2.36 1.45
N GLY A 297 14.34 -2.16 2.75
CA GLY A 297 14.02 -0.85 3.34
C GLY A 297 15.05 0.23 3.01
N ALA A 298 16.34 -0.11 2.98
CA ALA A 298 17.41 0.82 2.59
C ALA A 298 17.30 1.21 1.10
N ILE A 299 17.01 0.25 0.22
CA ILE A 299 16.76 0.52 -1.21
C ILE A 299 15.54 1.44 -1.38
N LEU A 300 14.45 1.18 -0.66
CA LEU A 300 13.23 1.97 -0.73
C LEU A 300 13.41 3.39 -0.18
N ARG A 301 14.24 3.57 0.84
CA ARG A 301 14.66 4.89 1.30
C ARG A 301 15.33 5.68 0.18
N HIS A 302 16.25 5.06 -0.57
CA HIS A 302 16.86 5.70 -1.73
C HIS A 302 15.85 5.98 -2.85
N CYS A 303 14.89 5.09 -3.11
CA CYS A 303 13.80 5.33 -4.07
C CYS A 303 12.97 6.57 -3.70
N LEU A 304 12.66 6.74 -2.41
CA LEU A 304 11.90 7.88 -1.91
C LEU A 304 12.65 9.21 -2.06
N LEU A 305 13.97 9.20 -1.86
CA LEU A 305 14.84 10.38 -2.02
C LEU A 305 15.25 10.64 -3.48
N SER A 306 14.88 9.75 -4.41
CA SER A 306 15.21 9.87 -5.83
C SER A 306 14.09 10.55 -6.62
N HIS A 307 14.48 11.25 -7.68
CA HIS A 307 13.57 11.83 -8.67
C HIS A 307 13.63 11.07 -10.00
N SER A 308 12.50 11.00 -10.70
CA SER A 308 12.39 10.44 -12.05
C SER A 308 12.23 11.55 -13.09
N ASP A 309 12.33 11.19 -14.37
CA ASP A 309 12.06 12.10 -15.48
C ASP A 309 10.57 12.51 -15.54
N GLY A 310 10.25 13.62 -14.85
CA GLY A 310 8.93 14.23 -14.76
C GLY A 310 8.29 14.13 -13.36
N GLU A 311 7.48 15.14 -13.01
CA GLU A 311 6.80 15.22 -11.70
C GLU A 311 5.77 14.09 -11.52
N GLU A 312 4.95 13.81 -12.54
CA GLU A 312 3.91 12.77 -12.49
C GLU A 312 4.51 11.37 -12.30
N ARG A 313 5.59 11.05 -13.00
CA ARG A 313 6.29 9.76 -12.86
C ARG A 313 6.98 9.63 -11.52
N THR A 314 7.58 10.71 -11.04
CA THR A 314 8.19 10.75 -9.69
C THR A 314 7.14 10.45 -8.63
N GLU A 315 5.95 11.05 -8.75
CA GLU A 315 4.85 10.82 -7.83
C GLU A 315 4.29 9.39 -7.90
N GLU A 316 4.17 8.79 -9.10
CA GLU A 316 3.81 7.38 -9.28
C GLU A 316 4.86 6.45 -8.64
N PHE A 317 6.14 6.72 -8.89
CA PHE A 317 7.25 5.95 -8.34
C PHE A 317 7.30 6.02 -6.80
N HIS A 318 7.13 7.21 -6.22
CA HIS A 318 7.00 7.39 -4.78
C HIS A 318 5.76 6.69 -4.23
N SER A 319 4.63 6.72 -4.95
CA SER A 319 3.42 6.01 -4.53
C SER A 319 3.64 4.51 -4.37
N HIS A 320 4.29 3.86 -5.33
CA HIS A 320 4.61 2.44 -5.26
C HIS A 320 5.64 2.12 -4.17
N THR A 321 6.61 3.02 -3.96
CA THR A 321 7.61 2.91 -2.89
C THR A 321 6.94 2.96 -1.51
N VAL A 322 6.05 3.93 -1.28
CA VAL A 322 5.31 4.08 0.00
C VAL A 322 4.41 2.88 0.26
N ASN A 323 3.70 2.37 -0.76
CA ASN A 323 2.87 1.18 -0.63
C ASN A 323 3.67 -0.04 -0.18
N LEU A 324 4.88 -0.22 -0.72
CA LEU A 324 5.76 -1.32 -0.32
C LEU A 324 6.37 -1.12 1.07
N LEU A 325 6.78 0.11 1.42
CA LEU A 325 7.23 0.43 2.78
C LEU A 325 6.16 0.12 3.82
N GLY A 326 4.88 0.37 3.52
CA GLY A 326 3.76 0.01 4.38
C GLY A 326 3.56 -1.50 4.58
N ASN A 327 4.15 -2.34 3.74
CA ASN A 327 4.13 -3.81 3.86
C ASN A 327 5.33 -4.38 4.63
N LEU A 328 6.33 -3.56 4.96
CA LEU A 328 7.50 -4.01 5.70
C LEU A 328 7.14 -4.26 7.18
N PRO A 329 7.76 -5.27 7.82
CA PRO A 329 7.61 -5.47 9.25
C PRO A 329 8.02 -4.22 10.03
N LEU A 330 7.19 -3.85 10.99
CA LEU A 330 7.37 -2.70 11.87
C LEU A 330 8.81 -2.50 12.40
N PRO A 331 9.50 -3.54 12.93
CA PRO A 331 10.86 -3.37 13.44
C PRO A 331 11.90 -2.98 12.39
N CYS A 332 11.67 -3.26 11.10
CA CYS A 332 12.59 -2.99 10.00
C CYS A 332 12.48 -1.56 9.46
N LEU A 333 11.54 -0.75 9.96
CA LEU A 333 11.40 0.66 9.61
C LEU A 333 12.47 1.54 10.27
N ASP A 334 13.26 0.97 11.20
CA ASP A 334 14.45 1.61 11.80
C ASP A 334 15.46 2.09 10.75
N VAL A 335 15.56 1.36 9.63
CA VAL A 335 16.45 1.68 8.50
C VAL A 335 16.20 3.07 7.90
N LEU A 336 14.99 3.60 8.02
CA LEU A 336 14.67 4.95 7.55
C LEU A 336 15.42 6.05 8.32
N LEU A 337 15.86 5.75 9.55
CA LEU A 337 16.51 6.69 10.48
C LEU A 337 18.02 6.46 10.63
N MET A 338 18.54 5.37 10.07
CA MET A 338 19.95 4.98 10.20
C MET A 338 20.98 5.90 9.51
N PRO A 339 20.69 6.61 8.39
CA PRO A 339 21.70 7.44 7.73
C PRO A 339 22.31 8.49 8.64
N LYS A 340 23.60 8.75 8.45
CA LYS A 340 24.27 9.86 9.12
C LYS A 340 23.69 11.21 8.69
N VAL A 341 23.67 12.15 9.63
CA VAL A 341 23.29 13.54 9.39
C VAL A 341 24.40 14.22 8.56
N GLN A 342 24.04 14.73 7.39
CA GLN A 342 24.94 15.43 6.47
C GLN A 342 24.59 16.93 6.41
N GLN A 343 25.50 17.76 5.89
CA GLN A 343 25.20 19.18 5.68
C GLN A 343 24.07 19.33 4.65
N GLY A 344 22.96 19.96 5.07
CA GLY A 344 21.74 20.10 4.26
C GLY A 344 20.62 19.11 4.61
N SER A 345 20.91 18.06 5.38
CA SER A 345 19.88 17.13 5.85
C SER A 345 18.97 17.76 6.93
N THR A 346 17.72 17.31 6.95
CA THR A 346 16.74 17.63 7.98
C THR A 346 17.10 16.85 9.25
N GLU A 347 17.86 17.47 10.14
CA GLU A 347 18.22 16.88 11.42
C GLU A 347 17.14 17.13 12.50
N TYR A 348 16.83 16.10 13.29
CA TYR A 348 16.11 16.27 14.55
C TYR A 348 16.70 15.39 15.64
N MET A 349 17.12 16.00 16.76
CA MET A 349 17.70 15.30 17.92
C MET A 349 18.92 14.42 17.56
N GLY A 350 19.78 14.85 16.61
CA GLY A 350 20.94 14.07 16.17
C GLY A 350 20.62 12.91 15.23
N VAL A 351 19.38 12.81 14.72
CA VAL A 351 18.94 11.75 13.80
C VAL A 351 18.52 12.38 12.47
N ASN A 352 18.85 11.71 11.36
CA ASN A 352 18.43 12.11 10.02
C ASN A 352 16.92 11.86 9.83
N MET A 353 16.18 12.90 9.46
CA MET A 353 14.74 12.86 9.20
C MET A 353 14.38 13.11 7.73
N ASP A 354 15.32 13.03 6.79
CA ASP A 354 15.09 13.31 5.37
C ASP A 354 13.98 12.42 4.79
N ALA A 355 14.08 11.11 5.01
CA ALA A 355 13.08 10.16 4.54
C ALA A 355 11.69 10.43 5.15
N VAL A 356 11.62 10.74 6.44
CA VAL A 356 10.37 11.05 7.14
C VAL A 356 9.78 12.38 6.67
N ASN A 357 10.63 13.38 6.43
CA ASN A 357 10.22 14.69 5.91
C ASN A 357 9.67 14.56 4.49
N MET A 358 10.34 13.79 3.62
CA MET A 358 9.84 13.49 2.28
C MET A 358 8.50 12.73 2.29
N LEU A 359 8.32 11.75 3.19
CA LEU A 359 7.02 11.08 3.38
C LEU A 359 5.92 12.07 3.82
N LEU A 360 6.26 13.02 4.70
CA LEU A 360 5.33 14.03 5.18
C LEU A 360 4.92 15.01 4.07
N GLU A 361 5.88 15.48 3.28
CA GLU A 361 5.65 16.36 2.13
C GLU A 361 4.84 15.65 1.02
N PHE A 362 5.15 14.38 0.76
CA PHE A 362 4.37 13.54 -0.15
C PHE A 362 2.92 13.43 0.34
N MET A 363 2.69 13.13 1.62
CA MET A 363 1.36 13.07 2.21
C MET A 363 0.62 14.42 2.11
N GLU A 364 1.30 15.54 2.40
CA GLU A 364 0.70 16.88 2.29
C GLU A 364 0.30 17.22 0.85
N THR A 365 1.14 16.88 -0.12
CA THR A 365 0.83 17.06 -1.54
C THR A 365 -0.42 16.28 -1.96
N ARG A 366 -0.59 15.04 -1.47
CA ARG A 366 -1.80 14.23 -1.73
C ARG A 366 -3.05 14.81 -1.04
N LEU A 367 -2.90 15.36 0.17
CA LEU A 367 -3.99 16.04 0.87
C LEU A 367 -4.52 17.25 0.08
N ASP A 368 -3.65 17.99 -0.58
CA ASP A 368 -4.03 19.20 -1.32
C ASP A 368 -4.76 18.88 -2.63
N ARG A 369 -4.47 17.73 -3.26
CA ARG A 369 -5.13 17.29 -4.51
C ARG A 369 -6.56 16.77 -4.31
N ARG A 370 -6.92 16.32 -3.11
CA ARG A 370 -8.28 15.86 -2.68
C ARG A 370 -8.95 14.77 -3.54
N HIS A 371 -8.24 14.15 -4.48
CA HIS A 371 -8.77 13.10 -5.35
C HIS A 371 -8.37 11.71 -4.83
N LYS A 372 -9.31 10.75 -4.81
CA LYS A 372 -9.07 9.35 -4.39
C LYS A 372 -8.24 9.23 -3.09
N LEU A 373 -8.63 9.99 -2.07
CA LEU A 373 -7.90 10.05 -0.79
C LEU A 373 -7.72 8.66 -0.16
N LYS A 374 -8.70 7.78 -0.28
CA LYS A 374 -8.60 6.41 0.25
C LYS A 374 -7.40 5.66 -0.30
N GLU A 375 -7.22 5.64 -1.62
CA GLU A 375 -6.16 4.85 -2.28
C GLU A 375 -4.79 5.54 -2.17
N THR A 376 -4.77 6.87 -2.14
CA THR A 376 -3.51 7.65 -2.25
C THR A 376 -2.94 8.08 -0.91
N LEU A 377 -3.79 8.39 0.09
CA LEU A 377 -3.38 8.96 1.37
C LEU A 377 -3.19 7.91 2.46
N LEU A 378 -4.05 6.89 2.50
CA LEU A 378 -4.02 5.87 3.56
C LEU A 378 -2.66 5.17 3.70
N PRO A 379 -1.95 4.79 2.61
CA PRO A 379 -0.64 4.15 2.74
C PRO A 379 0.37 5.07 3.44
N SER A 380 0.42 6.35 3.06
CA SER A 380 1.32 7.34 3.67
C SER A 380 0.98 7.60 5.14
N LEU A 381 -0.31 7.81 5.45
CA LEU A 381 -0.77 8.04 6.82
C LEU A 381 -0.49 6.83 7.72
N SER A 382 -0.78 5.62 7.23
CA SER A 382 -0.56 4.39 7.99
C SER A 382 0.92 4.17 8.27
N LEU A 383 1.77 4.35 7.25
CA LEU A 383 3.22 4.23 7.40
C LEU A 383 3.78 5.24 8.41
N LEU A 384 3.38 6.52 8.32
CA LEU A 384 3.81 7.56 9.26
C LEU A 384 3.28 7.31 10.69
N THR A 385 2.06 6.79 10.82
CA THR A 385 1.45 6.42 12.11
C THR A 385 2.23 5.31 12.80
N GLU A 386 2.49 4.21 12.08
CA GLU A 386 3.20 3.06 12.64
C GLU A 386 4.67 3.38 12.92
N SER A 387 5.32 4.15 12.04
CA SER A 387 6.68 4.65 12.29
C SER A 387 6.72 5.53 13.55
N ALA A 388 5.73 6.39 13.75
CA ALA A 388 5.61 7.21 14.96
C ALA A 388 5.28 6.39 16.23
N ARG A 389 4.64 5.23 16.10
CA ARG A 389 4.35 4.36 17.25
C ARG A 389 5.63 3.74 17.81
N ILE A 390 6.53 3.32 16.92
CA ILE A 390 7.77 2.60 17.23
C ILE A 390 8.90 3.58 17.58
N HIS A 391 9.15 4.55 16.70
CA HIS A 391 10.31 5.44 16.80
C HIS A 391 9.95 6.75 17.49
N ARG A 392 10.54 6.98 18.66
CA ARG A 392 10.27 8.17 19.48
C ARG A 392 10.70 9.45 18.77
N GLU A 393 11.83 9.40 18.09
CA GLU A 393 12.45 10.51 17.36
C GLU A 393 11.54 10.94 16.20
N THR A 394 11.06 9.99 15.40
CA THR A 394 10.07 10.21 14.34
C THR A 394 8.79 10.84 14.89
N ARG A 395 8.26 10.32 16.01
CA ARG A 395 7.05 10.86 16.63
C ARG A 395 7.22 12.32 17.07
N LYS A 396 8.34 12.66 17.70
CA LYS A 396 8.63 14.03 18.15
C LYS A 396 8.82 14.97 16.96
N PHE A 397 9.53 14.51 15.93
CA PHE A 397 9.70 15.27 14.68
C PHE A 397 8.35 15.56 14.01
N LEU A 398 7.54 14.52 13.78
CA LEU A 398 6.20 14.66 13.18
C LEU A 398 5.28 15.52 14.05
N ARG A 399 5.32 15.36 15.37
CA ARG A 399 4.59 16.23 16.30
C ARG A 399 5.00 17.70 16.14
N SER A 400 6.30 18.00 16.00
CA SER A 400 6.76 19.38 15.84
C SER A 400 6.30 20.03 14.54
N LYS A 401 6.15 19.25 13.46
CA LYS A 401 5.71 19.72 12.14
C LYS A 401 4.18 19.77 12.00
N VAL A 402 3.48 18.71 12.44
CA VAL A 402 2.02 18.56 12.28
C VAL A 402 1.26 19.27 13.40
N LEU A 403 1.71 19.15 14.65
CA LEU A 403 1.05 19.67 15.85
C LEU A 403 1.96 20.64 16.62
N PRO A 404 2.39 21.76 15.99
CA PRO A 404 3.21 22.74 16.68
C PRO A 404 2.47 23.30 17.92
N PRO A 405 3.21 23.79 18.94
CA PRO A 405 2.61 24.39 20.13
C PRO A 405 1.56 25.45 19.76
N LEU A 406 0.37 25.34 20.37
CA LEU A 406 -0.78 26.17 20.02
C LEU A 406 -0.51 27.63 20.35
N ARG A 407 -0.56 28.49 19.34
CA ARG A 407 -0.59 29.95 19.52
C ARG A 407 -1.97 30.53 19.26
N ASP A 408 -2.56 30.09 18.15
CA ASP A 408 -3.95 30.41 17.82
C ASP A 408 -4.93 29.46 18.51
N VAL A 409 -5.69 30.01 19.46
CA VAL A 409 -6.78 29.36 20.22
C VAL A 409 -8.17 29.94 19.90
N LYS A 410 -8.24 30.88 18.94
CA LYS A 410 -9.47 31.59 18.57
C LYS A 410 -10.14 30.96 17.34
N SER A 411 -9.36 30.39 16.43
CA SER A 411 -9.90 29.65 15.28
C SER A 411 -10.22 28.20 15.63
N ARG A 412 -11.25 27.64 14.99
CA ARG A 412 -11.59 26.22 15.18
C ARG A 412 -10.48 25.31 14.63
N PRO A 413 -10.20 24.17 15.28
CA PRO A 413 -9.14 23.24 14.85
C PRO A 413 -9.22 22.80 13.38
N GLU A 414 -10.43 22.66 12.82
CA GLU A 414 -10.65 22.29 11.41
C GLU A 414 -10.48 23.45 10.41
N VAL A 415 -10.47 24.71 10.87
CA VAL A 415 -10.41 25.90 10.02
C VAL A 415 -8.97 26.40 9.89
N GLY A 416 -8.51 26.61 8.66
CA GLY A 416 -7.15 27.08 8.35
C GLY A 416 -6.45 26.18 7.31
N ASN A 417 -5.28 26.60 6.82
CA ASN A 417 -4.53 25.89 5.78
C ASN A 417 -3.30 25.13 6.31
N ALA A 418 -3.04 25.14 7.63
CA ALA A 418 -1.95 24.35 8.18
C ALA A 418 -2.26 22.84 8.09
N LEU A 419 -1.21 22.02 8.08
CA LEU A 419 -1.33 20.56 8.00
C LEU A 419 -2.25 19.98 9.08
N ARG A 420 -2.16 20.49 10.32
CA ARG A 420 -3.11 20.20 11.42
C ARG A 420 -4.55 20.35 10.96
N ASN A 421 -4.91 21.51 10.42
CA ASN A 421 -6.29 21.82 10.05
C ASN A 421 -6.78 20.90 8.93
N LYS A 422 -5.91 20.61 7.95
CA LYS A 422 -6.21 19.68 6.84
C LYS A 422 -6.54 18.28 7.37
N ILE A 423 -5.73 17.75 8.31
CA ILE A 423 -5.95 16.42 8.89
C ILE A 423 -7.15 16.38 9.83
N VAL A 424 -7.37 17.42 10.66
CA VAL A 424 -8.55 17.50 11.53
C VAL A 424 -9.85 17.50 10.71
N ARG A 425 -9.86 18.16 9.54
CA ARG A 425 -11.01 18.08 8.61
C ARG A 425 -11.28 16.65 8.14
N LEU A 426 -10.26 15.80 7.98
CA LEU A 426 -10.44 14.41 7.60
C LEU A 426 -11.10 13.55 8.70
N MET A 427 -11.00 13.94 9.98
CA MET A 427 -11.65 13.24 11.09
C MET A 427 -13.19 13.30 11.04
N THR A 428 -13.76 14.08 10.12
CA THR A 428 -15.20 14.14 9.87
C THR A 428 -15.54 13.78 8.42
N HIS A 429 -14.62 13.14 7.71
CA HIS A 429 -14.84 12.68 6.34
C HIS A 429 -15.88 11.54 6.28
N ILE A 430 -16.53 11.42 5.12
CA ILE A 430 -17.62 10.44 4.89
C ILE A 430 -17.07 9.00 4.90
N ASP A 431 -15.89 8.79 4.32
CA ASP A 431 -15.20 7.50 4.33
C ASP A 431 -14.64 7.18 5.73
N THR A 432 -15.09 6.06 6.30
CA THR A 432 -14.69 5.61 7.65
C THR A 432 -13.21 5.31 7.75
N ASP A 433 -12.61 4.73 6.71
CA ASP A 433 -11.21 4.29 6.75
C ASP A 433 -10.28 5.53 6.78
N VAL A 434 -10.59 6.54 5.98
CA VAL A 434 -9.86 7.83 5.96
C VAL A 434 -10.00 8.55 7.30
N LYS A 435 -11.23 8.59 7.83
CA LYS A 435 -11.53 9.22 9.12
C LYS A 435 -10.76 8.58 10.27
N ASP A 436 -10.83 7.26 10.35
CA ASP A 436 -10.25 6.50 11.47
C ASP A 436 -8.73 6.55 11.40
N CYS A 437 -8.13 6.46 10.20
CA CYS A 437 -6.68 6.58 10.00
C CYS A 437 -6.15 7.99 10.33
N ALA A 438 -6.85 9.05 9.90
CA ALA A 438 -6.46 10.43 10.23
C ALA A 438 -6.53 10.71 11.74
N ALA A 439 -7.58 10.21 12.40
CA ALA A 439 -7.75 10.33 13.84
C ALA A 439 -6.69 9.53 14.60
N GLU A 440 -6.38 8.32 14.13
CA GLU A 440 -5.32 7.46 14.69
C GLU A 440 -3.95 8.14 14.64
N PHE A 441 -3.60 8.70 13.49
CA PHE A 441 -2.33 9.40 13.29
C PHE A 441 -2.16 10.52 14.33
N LEU A 442 -3.15 11.40 14.46
CA LEU A 442 -3.12 12.49 15.44
C LEU A 442 -3.12 11.99 16.89
N PHE A 443 -3.79 10.87 17.18
CA PHE A 443 -3.82 10.28 18.51
C PHE A 443 -2.44 9.73 18.92
N VAL A 444 -1.75 9.04 18.02
CA VAL A 444 -0.37 8.55 18.24
C VAL A 444 0.61 9.71 18.43
N LEU A 445 0.52 10.78 17.64
CA LEU A 445 1.32 12.01 17.84
C LEU A 445 1.05 12.71 19.17
N CYS A 446 -0.12 12.47 19.76
CA CYS A 446 -0.53 12.94 21.07
C CYS A 446 -0.16 11.97 22.21
N LYS A 447 0.73 11.00 21.97
CA LYS A 447 1.14 9.94 22.92
C LYS A 447 -0.07 9.14 23.42
N GLU A 448 -1.08 8.97 22.59
CA GLU A 448 -2.33 8.27 22.93
C GLU A 448 -3.04 8.87 24.17
N SER A 449 -2.79 10.16 24.44
CA SER A 449 -3.34 10.88 25.58
C SER A 449 -4.62 11.61 25.18
N VAL A 450 -5.76 11.20 25.75
CA VAL A 450 -7.08 11.80 25.48
C VAL A 450 -7.09 13.32 25.72
N PRO A 451 -6.57 13.86 26.85
CA PRO A 451 -6.55 15.31 27.07
C PRO A 451 -5.72 16.07 26.04
N ARG A 452 -4.54 15.55 25.67
CA ARG A 452 -3.68 16.17 24.65
C ARG A 452 -4.36 16.12 23.28
N PHE A 453 -5.01 15.00 22.97
CA PHE A 453 -5.73 14.83 21.71
C PHE A 453 -6.88 15.83 21.57
N ILE A 454 -7.72 15.99 22.61
CA ILE A 454 -8.82 16.96 22.64
C ILE A 454 -8.31 18.39 22.50
N LYS A 455 -7.19 18.74 23.15
CA LYS A 455 -6.58 20.07 23.05
C LYS A 455 -6.31 20.48 21.60
N TYR A 456 -5.80 19.58 20.76
CA TYR A 456 -5.41 19.91 19.38
C TYR A 456 -6.52 19.72 18.34
N THR A 457 -7.51 18.88 18.63
CA THR A 457 -8.53 18.48 17.65
C THR A 457 -9.93 19.01 17.97
N GLY A 458 -10.20 19.37 19.24
CA GLY A 458 -11.54 19.65 19.74
C GLY A 458 -12.33 18.36 19.97
N TYR A 459 -13.08 18.29 21.09
CA TYR A 459 -13.82 17.06 21.43
C TYR A 459 -14.86 16.67 20.38
N GLY A 460 -15.47 17.63 19.68
CA GLY A 460 -16.42 17.35 18.59
C GLY A 460 -15.82 16.49 17.48
N ASN A 461 -14.60 16.81 17.04
CA ASN A 461 -13.90 16.03 16.01
C ASN A 461 -13.34 14.71 16.59
N ALA A 462 -12.84 14.75 17.83
CA ALA A 462 -12.26 13.59 18.52
C ALA A 462 -13.28 12.52 18.93
N ALA A 463 -14.55 12.90 19.13
CA ALA A 463 -15.58 12.04 19.70
C ALA A 463 -15.75 10.72 18.94
N GLY A 464 -15.62 10.73 17.62
CA GLY A 464 -15.72 9.51 16.79
C GLY A 464 -14.70 8.44 17.17
N LEU A 465 -13.42 8.82 17.24
CA LEU A 465 -12.34 7.90 17.63
C LEU A 465 -12.45 7.50 19.11
N LEU A 466 -12.75 8.45 19.99
CA LEU A 466 -12.89 8.18 21.43
C LEU A 466 -14.06 7.23 21.72
N ALA A 467 -15.15 7.34 20.96
CA ALA A 467 -16.28 6.41 21.04
C ALA A 467 -15.89 5.01 20.57
N ALA A 468 -15.23 4.91 19.41
CA ALA A 468 -14.81 3.63 18.84
C ALA A 468 -13.84 2.86 19.77
N ARG A 469 -12.99 3.59 20.50
CA ARG A 469 -12.07 3.00 21.51
C ARG A 469 -12.65 2.83 22.91
N GLY A 470 -13.89 3.26 23.15
CA GLY A 470 -14.48 3.22 24.50
C GLY A 470 -13.81 4.16 25.52
N LEU A 471 -13.11 5.20 25.06
CA LEU A 471 -12.36 6.15 25.90
C LEU A 471 -13.21 7.34 26.38
N LEU A 472 -14.49 7.41 26.00
CA LEU A 472 -15.41 8.49 26.39
C LEU A 472 -15.62 8.59 27.91
N THR A 473 -15.48 7.47 28.64
CA THR A 473 -15.68 7.42 30.10
C THR A 473 -14.39 7.64 30.90
N GLY A 474 -13.32 8.13 30.27
CA GLY A 474 -12.05 8.39 30.96
C GLY A 474 -11.29 7.12 31.36
N GLY A 475 -11.50 6.03 30.62
CA GLY A 475 -10.71 4.80 30.77
C GLY A 475 -9.23 5.10 30.61
N ARG A 476 -8.43 4.81 31.64
CA ARG A 476 -6.97 4.88 31.57
C ARG A 476 -6.48 3.63 30.87
N ASP A 477 -6.27 3.69 29.55
CA ASP A 477 -5.26 2.82 28.96
C ASP A 477 -3.90 3.43 29.33
N SER A 478 -3.14 2.72 30.15
CA SER A 478 -1.76 3.07 30.48
C SER A 478 -0.91 2.81 29.24
N GLY A 479 -0.86 3.78 28.32
CA GLY A 479 0.04 3.74 27.17
C GLY A 479 1.51 3.64 27.59
N ILE A 480 2.35 3.12 26.70
CA ILE A 480 3.80 2.85 26.93
C ILE A 480 4.63 4.14 26.77
N TYR A 481 4.09 5.31 27.11
CA TYR A 481 4.67 6.62 26.77
C TYR A 481 5.08 7.42 28.01
N SER A 482 6.27 8.03 27.98
CA SER A 482 6.74 8.91 29.06
C SER A 482 6.03 10.28 29.05
N GLU A 483 5.80 10.87 30.23
CA GLU A 483 4.98 12.06 30.41
C GLU A 483 5.69 13.39 30.07
N ASP A 484 7.01 13.36 29.84
CA ASP A 484 7.98 14.46 30.03
C ASP A 484 7.93 15.68 29.07
N GLU A 485 6.82 15.91 28.35
CA GLU A 485 6.73 17.11 27.48
C GLU A 485 5.50 17.95 27.77
N GLU A 486 5.73 19.08 28.44
CA GLU A 486 4.80 20.19 28.54
C GLU A 486 4.70 20.88 27.17
N SER A 487 3.52 20.83 26.57
CA SER A 487 3.23 21.45 25.27
C SER A 487 2.29 22.64 25.40
N GLU A 488 2.15 23.15 26.62
CA GLU A 488 1.30 24.31 26.92
C GLU A 488 2.14 25.57 26.71
N THR A 489 1.77 26.37 25.71
CA THR A 489 2.29 27.74 25.54
C THR A 489 1.69 28.64 26.62
N GLU A 490 2.36 29.75 26.93
CA GLU A 490 1.83 30.73 27.89
C GLU A 490 0.46 31.27 27.43
N GLU A 491 0.31 31.53 26.13
CA GLU A 491 -0.96 31.93 25.48
C GLU A 491 -2.08 30.89 25.72
N TYR A 492 -1.76 29.59 25.66
CA TYR A 492 -2.73 28.53 25.93
C TYR A 492 -3.08 28.43 27.42
N LYS A 493 -2.10 28.60 28.33
CA LYS A 493 -2.33 28.56 29.78
C LYS A 493 -3.28 29.67 30.24
N GLU A 494 -3.11 30.87 29.70
CA GLU A 494 -3.99 32.02 29.96
C GLU A 494 -5.41 31.78 29.42
N ALA A 495 -5.52 31.21 28.22
CA ALA A 495 -6.79 30.94 27.57
C ALA A 495 -7.53 29.69 28.11
N LYS A 496 -6.83 28.75 28.76
CA LYS A 496 -7.33 27.42 29.15
C LYS A 496 -8.66 27.44 29.89
N ALA A 497 -8.90 28.44 30.74
CA ALA A 497 -10.14 28.60 31.48
C ALA A 497 -11.36 28.93 30.60
N HIS A 498 -11.13 29.56 29.44
CA HIS A 498 -12.17 30.07 28.55
C HIS A 498 -12.35 29.23 27.27
N ILE A 499 -11.55 28.16 27.10
CA ILE A 499 -11.65 27.26 25.95
C ILE A 499 -12.82 26.31 26.17
N ASN A 500 -13.78 26.32 25.24
CA ASN A 500 -14.83 25.31 25.22
C ASN A 500 -14.25 23.96 24.77
N PRO A 501 -14.32 22.88 25.59
CA PRO A 501 -13.75 21.59 25.25
C PRO A 501 -14.34 20.95 23.98
N ILE A 502 -15.59 21.25 23.66
CA ILE A 502 -16.32 20.72 22.49
C ILE A 502 -15.75 21.32 21.21
N THR A 503 -15.62 22.64 21.16
CA THR A 503 -15.21 23.36 19.95
C THR A 503 -13.71 23.61 19.87
N GLY A 504 -12.97 23.48 20.98
CA GLY A 504 -11.53 23.75 21.05
C GLY A 504 -11.18 25.23 20.88
N VAL A 505 -12.14 26.13 21.09
CA VAL A 505 -12.02 27.57 20.83
C VAL A 505 -12.37 28.35 22.10
N VAL A 506 -11.65 29.46 22.33
CA VAL A 506 -12.02 30.47 23.32
C VAL A 506 -13.34 31.12 22.91
N GLN A 507 -14.39 30.91 23.68
CA GLN A 507 -15.65 31.59 23.44
C GLN A 507 -15.59 32.99 24.03
N ASP A 508 -16.00 33.98 23.25
CA ASP A 508 -16.27 35.31 23.80
C ASP A 508 -17.39 35.15 24.86
N GLU A 509 -17.23 35.83 26.00
CA GLU A 509 -18.25 35.84 27.04
C GLU A 509 -19.58 36.28 26.42
N GLN A 510 -20.55 35.36 26.40
CA GLN A 510 -21.88 35.70 25.91
C GLN A 510 -22.47 36.74 26.88
N PRO A 511 -23.07 37.83 26.36
CA PRO A 511 -23.74 38.80 27.22
C PRO A 511 -24.78 38.07 28.05
N ASN A 512 -24.87 38.41 29.33
CA ASN A 512 -25.77 37.74 30.24
C ASN A 512 -27.20 37.87 29.68
N PRO A 513 -27.91 36.77 29.38
CA PRO A 513 -29.24 36.85 28.78
C PRO A 513 -30.27 37.52 29.71
N MET A 514 -29.91 37.70 30.99
CA MET A 514 -30.69 38.35 32.04
C MET A 514 -30.28 39.83 32.25
N GLU A 515 -29.32 40.33 31.49
CA GLU A 515 -28.85 41.72 31.55
C GLU A 515 -29.90 42.64 30.91
N GLY A 516 -30.39 43.63 31.66
CA GLY A 516 -31.49 44.50 31.25
C GLY A 516 -32.90 43.98 31.54
N MET A 517 -33.06 42.76 32.10
CA MET A 517 -34.36 42.26 32.58
C MET A 517 -34.66 42.74 34.00
N THR A 518 -35.91 43.15 34.23
CA THR A 518 -36.46 43.40 35.58
C THR A 518 -36.62 42.10 36.36
N GLU A 519 -36.65 42.16 37.69
CA GLU A 519 -36.74 40.98 38.57
C GLU A 519 -38.00 40.13 38.27
N GLU A 520 -39.13 40.80 38.00
CA GLU A 520 -40.39 40.14 37.58
C GLU A 520 -40.26 39.39 36.25
N GLN A 521 -39.51 39.94 35.28
CA GLN A 521 -39.27 39.27 34.00
C GLN A 521 -38.36 38.04 34.15
N LYS A 522 -37.40 38.12 35.07
CA LYS A 522 -36.53 36.97 35.41
C LYS A 522 -37.33 35.84 36.03
N GLU A 523 -38.23 36.15 36.95
CA GLU A 523 -39.13 35.17 37.57
C GLU A 523 -40.08 34.54 36.54
N TYR A 524 -40.62 35.34 35.61
CA TYR A 524 -41.50 34.84 34.55
C TYR A 524 -40.79 33.84 33.62
N GLU A 525 -39.58 34.16 33.13
CA GLU A 525 -38.80 33.23 32.31
C GLU A 525 -38.34 32.00 33.10
N ALA A 526 -38.04 32.13 34.39
CA ALA A 526 -37.75 30.99 35.27
C ALA A 526 -38.96 30.04 35.40
N MET A 527 -40.17 30.60 35.61
CA MET A 527 -41.41 29.82 35.68
C MET A 527 -41.71 29.10 34.36
N LYS A 528 -41.38 29.73 33.24
CA LYS A 528 -41.50 29.16 31.89
C LYS A 528 -40.50 28.03 31.65
N LEU A 529 -39.26 28.17 32.10
CA LEU A 529 -38.23 27.12 32.07
C LEU A 529 -38.64 25.91 32.92
N ILE A 530 -39.14 26.14 34.13
CA ILE A 530 -39.67 25.06 35.00
C ILE A 530 -40.82 24.33 34.31
N ASN A 531 -41.77 25.07 33.72
CA ASN A 531 -42.87 24.48 32.97
C ASN A 531 -42.40 23.70 31.74
N MET A 532 -41.34 24.14 31.05
CA MET A 532 -40.73 23.38 29.95
C MET A 532 -40.04 22.11 30.46
N PHE A 533 -39.32 22.18 31.58
CA PHE A 533 -38.65 21.03 32.18
C PHE A 533 -39.63 19.98 32.68
N ASP A 534 -40.71 20.40 33.35
CA ASP A 534 -41.80 19.54 33.79
C ASP A 534 -42.52 18.89 32.60
N LYS A 535 -42.75 19.63 31.50
CA LYS A 535 -43.28 19.06 30.26
C LYS A 535 -42.36 18.00 29.67
N LEU A 536 -41.05 18.26 29.58
CA LEU A 536 -40.06 17.33 29.02
C LEU A 536 -39.84 16.09 29.90
N SER A 537 -39.97 16.24 31.22
CA SER A 537 -39.92 15.14 32.17
C SER A 537 -41.17 14.26 32.07
N ARG A 538 -42.37 14.87 31.97
CA ARG A 538 -43.64 14.13 31.80
C ARG A 538 -43.74 13.40 30.47
N THR A 539 -43.13 13.92 29.40
CA THR A 539 -43.07 13.25 28.10
C THR A 539 -41.95 12.21 27.99
N ASN A 540 -41.19 11.95 29.07
CA ASN A 540 -40.05 11.04 29.11
C ASN A 540 -38.92 11.37 28.10
N VAL A 541 -38.85 12.61 27.61
CA VAL A 541 -37.78 13.06 26.71
C VAL A 541 -36.47 13.28 27.47
N ILE A 542 -36.55 13.71 28.73
CA ILE A 542 -35.40 13.87 29.64
C ILE A 542 -35.63 13.02 30.89
N ARG A 543 -34.65 12.19 31.24
CA ARG A 543 -34.66 11.37 32.47
C ARG A 543 -33.54 11.82 33.42
N PRO A 544 -33.86 12.22 34.66
CA PRO A 544 -32.84 12.57 35.64
C PRO A 544 -32.06 11.31 36.06
N MET A 545 -30.72 11.40 36.00
CA MET A 545 -29.80 10.33 36.37
C MET A 545 -28.90 10.80 37.52
N GLN A 546 -28.56 9.90 38.44
CA GLN A 546 -27.59 10.11 39.51
C GLN A 546 -26.25 9.46 39.14
N LEU A 547 -25.16 10.20 39.36
CA LEU A 547 -23.82 9.63 39.33
C LEU A 547 -23.58 8.87 40.64
N CYS A 548 -23.45 7.54 40.56
CA CYS A 548 -23.12 6.72 41.73
C CYS A 548 -21.62 6.80 42.04
N MET A 549 -21.22 6.45 43.28
CA MET A 549 -19.81 6.43 43.72
C MET A 549 -18.92 5.48 42.89
N ASP A 550 -19.53 4.59 42.11
CA ASP A 550 -18.90 3.66 41.16
C ASP A 550 -18.66 4.29 39.77
N GLY A 551 -18.97 5.59 39.59
CA GLY A 551 -18.84 6.31 38.32
C GLY A 551 -19.92 5.98 37.29
N LYS A 552 -20.92 5.14 37.63
CA LYS A 552 -22.01 4.77 36.70
C LYS A 552 -23.24 5.67 36.89
N MET A 553 -23.85 6.07 35.79
CA MET A 553 -25.12 6.80 35.81
C MET A 553 -26.28 5.82 36.05
N ARG A 554 -27.10 6.05 37.08
CA ARG A 554 -28.34 5.29 37.34
C ARG A 554 -29.52 6.24 37.40
N GLU A 555 -30.72 5.74 37.13
CA GLU A 555 -31.94 6.55 37.20
C GLU A 555 -32.17 7.11 38.61
N MET A 556 -32.46 8.40 38.72
CA MET A 556 -32.90 8.99 39.98
C MET A 556 -34.34 8.59 40.26
N SER A 557 -34.58 7.89 41.36
CA SER A 557 -35.94 7.62 41.84
C SER A 557 -36.63 8.93 42.28
N LYS A 558 -37.95 9.06 42.03
CA LYS A 558 -38.74 10.27 42.38
C LYS A 558 -38.61 10.68 43.86
N ASN A 559 -38.38 9.72 44.77
CA ASN A 559 -38.22 9.97 46.20
C ASN A 559 -36.91 10.70 46.59
N ASN A 560 -35.95 10.81 45.68
CA ASN A 560 -34.67 11.50 45.92
C ASN A 560 -34.70 12.98 45.48
N LEU A 561 -35.65 13.39 44.63
CA LEU A 561 -35.79 14.80 44.24
C LEU A 561 -36.29 15.67 45.40
N ASP A 562 -37.26 15.16 46.18
CA ASP A 562 -37.85 15.90 47.31
C ASP A 562 -36.91 16.04 48.52
N LYS A 563 -35.80 15.30 48.55
CA LYS A 563 -34.82 15.36 49.65
C LYS A 563 -33.74 16.42 49.47
N GLN A 564 -33.54 16.95 48.26
CA GLN A 564 -32.51 17.97 47.98
C GLN A 564 -33.01 19.41 48.10
N SER A 565 -34.32 19.65 48.16
CA SER A 565 -34.90 20.98 48.43
C SER A 565 -34.70 21.46 49.88
N HIS A 566 -34.20 20.59 50.77
CA HIS A 566 -33.79 20.93 52.13
C HIS A 566 -32.26 20.83 52.31
N ASN A 567 -31.49 21.57 51.50
CA ASN A 567 -30.12 21.92 51.88
C ASN A 567 -30.11 23.35 52.42
N SER A 568 -30.24 23.47 53.74
CA SER A 568 -29.96 24.69 54.51
C SER A 568 -28.47 25.03 54.40
N LEU A 569 -28.12 25.89 53.43
CA LEU A 569 -26.77 26.45 53.23
C LEU A 569 -26.64 27.91 53.71
N PHE A 570 -27.61 28.42 54.49
CA PHE A 570 -27.48 29.69 55.20
C PHE A 570 -27.78 29.48 56.69
N GLN A 571 -26.74 29.29 57.50
CA GLN A 571 -26.81 29.54 58.94
C GLN A 571 -26.42 31.01 59.17
N SER A 572 -27.39 31.80 59.60
CA SER A 572 -27.17 33.13 60.18
C SER A 572 -26.57 32.97 61.58
N GLU A 573 -25.39 33.52 61.80
CA GLU A 573 -24.78 33.68 63.12
C GLU A 573 -25.57 34.72 63.94
N GLU A 574 -25.99 34.35 65.15
CA GLU A 574 -26.35 35.29 66.22
C GLU A 574 -25.76 34.82 67.57
N PRO A 575 -25.48 35.75 68.50
CA PRO A 575 -24.32 35.66 69.39
C PRO A 575 -24.59 34.89 70.69
N ALA A 576 -23.50 34.40 71.28
CA ALA A 576 -23.47 33.71 72.55
C ALA A 576 -23.87 34.62 73.72
N ASP A 577 -24.81 34.17 74.55
CA ASP A 577 -25.08 34.73 75.87
C ASP A 577 -24.35 33.87 76.93
N PRO A 578 -23.61 34.51 77.86
CA PRO A 578 -22.93 33.84 78.96
C PRO A 578 -23.89 33.68 80.14
N ASP A 579 -23.96 32.48 80.71
CA ASP A 579 -24.19 32.21 82.14
C ASP A 579 -24.81 30.82 82.32
N SER A 580 -23.97 29.87 82.72
CA SER A 580 -24.34 28.85 83.71
C SER A 580 -23.05 28.19 84.17
N GLU A 581 -22.45 28.82 85.17
CA GLU A 581 -21.49 28.20 86.07
C GLU A 581 -22.14 27.08 86.90
N GLU A 582 -21.24 26.16 87.30
CA GLU A 582 -21.21 25.37 88.53
C GLU A 582 -21.90 23.98 88.62
N ASP A 583 -20.98 23.00 88.74
CA ASP A 583 -20.90 21.96 89.78
C ASP A 583 -21.64 20.63 89.60
N THR A 584 -20.95 19.63 89.05
CA THR A 584 -20.17 18.63 89.85
C THR A 584 -19.29 17.73 88.98
#